data_AF-A0A669EGF4-F1
#
_entry.id   AF-A0A669EGF4-F1
#
_cell.length_a   1.000
_cell.length_b   1.000
_cell.length_c   1.000
_cell.angle_alpha   90.00
_cell.angle_beta   90.00
_cell.angle_gamma   90.00
#
_symmetry.space_group_name_H-M   'P 1'
#
loop_
_entity.id
_entity.type
_entity.pdbx_description
1 polymer ?
#
loop_
_entity_poly.entity_id
_entity_poly.type
_entity_poly.pdbx_seq_one_letter_code
_entity_poly.pdbx_strand_id
1 'polypeptide(L)'
;MTLCFLSEPVRLVGGASRCAGTLEVKQGLWRSVEASGWTLMDAAVACRELDCGSAVLTGSRNASWDGPTWKIKPACVKSGSTLRECATSSQSPTVLELICSGKGVAVSQRSLTLKESSKVQPIVSLFTDLLVQPIISASFSSNDGDSQVQQQESSWVLKGSSFTISCSIQPQYPGGSFQLTFTSSNTTSNYTQPAVNHSAHFLFPAAEPAHQGTYSCVYRVFVFSRNFSSESRQLSLTVSDPTVFVIRLLLLLLSLLLFISAVCFSHKVTGRQEPRPPEDQELDG
;
A
#
# COMPACT_ATOMS: atom_id res chain seq x y z
N MET A 1 8.50 20.37 47.69
CA MET A 1 8.13 21.39 46.71
C MET A 1 7.35 20.68 45.62
N THR A 2 6.03 20.85 45.64
CA THR A 2 5.05 20.04 44.90
C THR A 2 5.20 20.25 43.40
N LEU A 3 5.47 19.18 42.64
CA LEU A 3 5.30 19.16 41.18
C LEU A 3 3.79 19.20 40.90
N CYS A 4 3.25 20.41 40.83
CA CYS A 4 1.92 20.62 40.29
C CYS A 4 1.99 20.23 38.82
N PHE A 5 1.22 19.22 38.39
CA PHE A 5 1.01 18.93 36.98
C PHE A 5 0.61 20.23 36.28
N LEU A 6 1.55 20.84 35.54
CA LEU A 6 1.24 21.93 34.63
C LEU A 6 0.37 21.28 33.54
N SER A 7 -0.94 21.41 33.67
CA SER A 7 -1.85 21.13 32.56
C SER A 7 -1.36 21.96 31.39
N GLU A 8 -0.86 21.30 30.35
CA GLU A 8 -0.43 21.95 29.12
C GLU A 8 -1.60 22.82 28.62
N PRO A 9 -1.38 24.13 28.38
CA PRO A 9 -2.47 25.03 28.02
C PRO A 9 -2.93 24.87 26.56
N VAL A 10 -2.34 23.93 25.83
CA VAL A 10 -2.57 23.67 24.40
C VAL A 10 -2.67 22.17 24.21
N ARG A 11 -3.64 21.70 23.41
CA ARG A 11 -3.80 20.28 23.08
C ARG A 11 -4.34 20.07 21.67
N LEU A 12 -4.15 18.86 21.15
CA LEU A 12 -4.84 18.39 19.94
C LEU A 12 -5.93 17.39 20.32
N VAL A 13 -7.16 17.60 19.81
CA VAL A 13 -8.31 16.72 20.09
C VAL A 13 -8.94 16.16 18.82
N GLY A 14 -9.49 14.94 18.92
CA GLY A 14 -10.24 14.30 17.86
C GLY A 14 -9.41 13.79 16.68
N GLY A 15 -8.08 13.80 16.79
CA GLY A 15 -7.20 13.17 15.80
C GLY A 15 -6.71 11.79 16.25
N ALA A 16 -6.00 11.13 15.34
CA ALA A 16 -5.60 9.73 15.49
C ALA A 16 -4.35 9.51 16.36
N SER A 17 -3.67 10.58 16.76
CA SER A 17 -2.52 10.55 17.66
C SER A 17 -2.49 11.79 18.54
N ARG A 18 -1.64 11.82 19.57
CA ARG A 18 -1.41 13.02 20.39
C ARG A 18 -0.87 14.22 19.60
N CYS A 19 -0.36 13.98 18.40
CA CYS A 19 0.28 14.98 17.53
C CYS A 19 -0.54 15.29 16.27
N ALA A 20 -1.81 14.88 16.24
CA ALA A 20 -2.74 15.20 15.15
C ALA A 20 -4.13 15.54 15.72
N GLY A 21 -4.81 16.55 15.17
CA GLY A 21 -6.19 16.87 15.52
C GLY A 21 -6.51 18.36 15.51
N THR A 22 -7.60 18.72 16.20
CA THR A 22 -8.03 20.11 16.40
C THR A 22 -7.15 20.81 17.40
N LEU A 23 -6.66 22.00 17.08
CA LEU A 23 -5.97 22.81 18.08
C LEU A 23 -6.97 23.45 19.06
N GLU A 24 -6.82 23.10 20.34
CA GLU A 24 -7.52 23.76 21.43
C GLU A 24 -6.55 24.43 22.40
N VAL A 25 -6.96 25.58 22.92
CA VAL A 25 -6.19 26.38 23.87
C VAL A 25 -7.04 26.68 25.11
N LYS A 26 -6.42 26.61 26.30
CA LYS A 26 -7.07 26.88 27.59
C LYS A 26 -6.74 28.29 28.08
N GLN A 27 -7.71 29.20 27.99
CA GLN A 27 -7.64 30.53 28.61
C GLN A 27 -8.82 30.68 29.59
N GLY A 28 -8.83 29.82 30.62
CA GLY A 28 -9.99 29.57 31.48
C GLY A 28 -10.74 28.33 31.01
N LEU A 29 -11.52 28.47 29.92
CA LEU A 29 -12.15 27.35 29.23
C LEU A 29 -11.32 26.87 28.04
N TRP A 30 -11.44 25.58 27.73
CA TRP A 30 -10.94 25.01 26.47
C TRP A 30 -11.85 25.46 25.33
N ARG A 31 -11.24 26.01 24.27
CA ARG A 31 -11.95 26.32 23.02
C ARG A 31 -11.06 26.02 21.84
N SER A 32 -11.69 25.69 20.72
CA SER A 32 -11.00 25.49 19.44
C SER A 32 -10.44 26.81 18.91
N VAL A 33 -9.29 26.73 18.25
CA VAL A 33 -8.65 27.86 17.56
C VAL A 33 -9.28 28.02 16.17
N GLU A 34 -9.51 29.25 15.72
CA GLU A 34 -10.01 29.52 14.38
C GLU A 34 -8.92 29.28 13.31
N ALA A 35 -9.31 28.76 12.15
CA ALA A 35 -8.36 28.41 11.10
C ALA A 35 -7.85 29.62 10.29
N SER A 36 -8.57 30.74 10.28
CA SER A 36 -8.27 31.86 9.37
C SER A 36 -6.90 32.49 9.64
N GLY A 37 -6.09 32.63 8.60
CA GLY A 37 -4.80 33.33 8.65
C GLY A 37 -3.63 32.50 9.20
N TRP A 38 -3.82 31.20 9.45
CA TRP A 38 -2.75 30.30 9.85
C TRP A 38 -1.93 29.80 8.66
N THR A 39 -0.61 29.84 8.80
CA THR A 39 0.35 29.25 7.86
C THR A 39 1.00 27.99 8.46
N LEU A 40 1.72 27.22 7.63
CA LEU A 40 2.56 26.11 8.12
C LEU A 40 3.65 26.58 9.12
N MET A 41 4.09 27.83 9.01
CA MET A 41 5.07 28.40 9.95
C MET A 41 4.45 28.64 11.33
N ASP A 42 3.21 29.12 11.37
CA ASP A 42 2.48 29.30 12.63
C ASP A 42 2.17 27.94 13.27
N ALA A 43 1.76 26.96 12.45
CA ALA A 43 1.58 25.57 12.87
C ALA A 43 2.85 24.97 13.49
N ALA A 44 4.03 25.30 12.95
CA ALA A 44 5.30 24.82 13.49
C ALA A 44 5.60 25.36 14.89
N VAL A 45 5.02 26.50 15.29
CA VAL A 45 5.11 26.97 16.68
C VAL A 45 4.23 26.11 17.59
N ALA A 46 2.98 25.86 17.19
CA ALA A 46 2.06 25.00 17.93
C ALA A 46 2.61 23.57 18.12
N CYS A 47 3.14 22.96 17.06
CA CYS A 47 3.74 21.62 17.12
C CYS A 47 4.94 21.55 18.06
N ARG A 48 5.71 22.64 18.18
CA ARG A 48 6.83 22.74 19.12
C ARG A 48 6.35 22.88 20.57
N GLU A 49 5.33 23.70 20.83
CA GLU A 49 4.73 23.82 22.17
C GLU A 49 4.11 22.50 22.66
N LEU A 50 3.56 21.70 21.75
CA LEU A 50 2.98 20.37 22.02
C LEU A 50 4.02 19.23 22.15
N ASP A 51 5.31 19.54 22.02
CA ASP A 51 6.41 18.58 21.96
C ASP A 51 6.23 17.49 20.87
N CYS A 52 5.66 17.88 19.73
CA CYS A 52 5.31 17.01 18.62
C CYS A 52 6.22 17.17 17.39
N GLY A 53 7.34 17.88 17.52
CA GLY A 53 8.29 18.12 16.44
C GLY A 53 7.83 19.19 15.46
N SER A 54 8.08 18.98 14.16
CA SER A 54 7.74 19.94 13.09
C SER A 54 6.28 19.83 12.66
N ALA A 55 5.71 20.93 12.17
CA ALA A 55 4.42 20.90 11.48
C ALA A 55 4.54 20.20 10.14
N VAL A 56 3.63 19.25 9.90
CA VAL A 56 3.53 18.49 8.67
C VAL A 56 2.37 19.04 7.84
N LEU A 57 1.22 19.26 8.47
CA LEU A 57 0.02 19.80 7.81
C LEU A 57 -0.74 20.78 8.71
N THR A 58 -1.39 21.73 8.05
CA THR A 58 -2.40 22.62 8.63
C THR A 58 -3.63 22.61 7.73
N GLY A 59 -4.81 22.60 8.34
CA GLY A 59 -6.10 22.53 7.66
C GLY A 59 -7.20 23.21 8.46
N SER A 60 -8.40 23.15 7.91
CA SER A 60 -9.60 23.72 8.51
C SER A 60 -10.76 22.76 8.38
N ARG A 61 -11.57 22.64 9.43
CA ARG A 61 -12.90 22.04 9.33
C ARG A 61 -13.97 23.05 9.73
N ASN A 62 -15.17 22.85 9.21
CA ASN A 62 -16.34 23.54 9.71
C ASN A 62 -16.74 22.88 11.04
N ALA A 63 -16.77 23.67 12.11
CA ALA A 63 -17.43 23.28 13.33
C ALA A 63 -18.92 23.67 13.22
N SER A 64 -19.81 22.85 13.79
CA SER A 64 -21.13 23.37 14.17
C SER A 64 -20.91 24.60 15.04
N TRP A 65 -21.78 25.62 14.94
CA TRP A 65 -21.67 26.82 15.77
C TRP A 65 -21.77 26.45 17.26
N ASP A 66 -20.63 26.11 17.86
CA ASP A 66 -20.51 25.57 19.21
C ASP A 66 -19.92 26.63 20.17
N GLY A 67 -20.21 27.90 19.86
CA GLY A 67 -19.77 29.05 20.62
C GLY A 67 -18.48 29.71 20.09
N PRO A 68 -17.92 30.65 20.87
CA PRO A 68 -16.76 31.43 20.48
C PRO A 68 -15.49 30.58 20.34
N THR A 69 -14.66 30.91 19.36
CA THR A 69 -13.35 30.28 19.12
C THR A 69 -12.22 31.21 19.58
N TRP A 70 -11.00 30.67 19.64
CA TRP A 70 -9.80 31.48 19.87
C TRP A 70 -9.17 31.94 18.56
N LYS A 71 -8.89 33.24 18.45
CA LYS A 71 -7.99 33.80 17.44
C LYS A 71 -6.62 34.01 18.05
N ILE A 72 -5.60 33.39 17.46
CA ILE A 72 -4.21 33.60 17.83
C ILE A 72 -3.64 34.74 16.98
N LYS A 73 -3.04 35.74 17.62
CA LYS A 73 -2.37 36.85 16.93
C LYS A 73 -0.94 36.44 16.53
N PRO A 74 -0.61 36.32 15.23
CA PRO A 74 0.71 35.84 14.80
C PRO A 74 1.85 36.76 15.25
N ALA A 75 1.61 38.09 15.27
CA ALA A 75 2.61 39.06 15.73
C ALA A 75 3.02 38.84 17.19
N CYS A 76 2.07 38.46 18.05
CA CYS A 76 2.32 38.19 19.47
C CYS A 76 3.18 36.93 19.66
N VAL A 77 2.88 35.86 18.90
CA VAL A 77 3.64 34.61 18.94
C VAL A 77 5.09 34.85 18.46
N LYS A 78 5.26 35.67 17.42
CA LYS A 78 6.59 36.06 16.90
C LYS A 78 7.42 36.88 17.90
N SER A 79 6.79 37.54 18.86
CA SER A 79 7.47 38.26 19.95
C SER A 79 7.94 37.33 21.08
N GLY A 80 7.69 36.02 20.99
CA GLY A 80 8.13 35.03 21.98
C GLY A 80 7.10 34.66 23.05
N SER A 81 5.88 35.20 22.97
CA SER A 81 4.76 34.83 23.85
C SER A 81 4.15 33.48 23.47
N THR A 82 3.52 32.81 24.44
CA THR A 82 2.87 31.50 24.22
C THR A 82 1.55 31.64 23.46
N LEU A 83 1.10 30.57 22.80
CA LEU A 83 -0.21 30.57 22.12
C LEU A 83 -1.36 31.00 23.03
N ARG A 84 -1.32 30.63 24.32
CA ARG A 84 -2.34 31.00 25.32
C ARG A 84 -2.41 32.50 25.56
N GLU A 85 -1.27 33.18 25.62
CA GLU A 85 -1.19 34.63 25.87
C GLU A 85 -1.67 35.42 24.65
N CYS A 86 -1.43 34.88 23.46
CA CYS A 86 -1.80 35.49 22.20
C CYS A 86 -3.25 35.21 21.76
N ALA A 87 -3.99 34.41 22.53
CA ALA A 87 -5.37 34.04 22.26
C ALA A 87 -6.35 35.18 22.61
N THR A 88 -7.23 35.49 21.66
CA THR A 88 -8.31 36.47 21.80
C THR A 88 -9.63 35.86 21.34
N SER A 89 -10.74 36.21 22.00
CA SER A 89 -12.05 35.65 21.65
C SER A 89 -12.46 36.10 20.24
N SER A 90 -12.91 35.15 19.42
CA SER A 90 -13.40 35.36 18.06
C SER A 90 -14.66 34.54 17.81
N GLN A 91 -15.28 34.75 16.66
CA GLN A 91 -16.42 33.98 16.18
C GLN A 91 -16.12 33.54 14.75
N SER A 92 -15.69 32.29 14.62
CA SER A 92 -15.45 31.68 13.32
C SER A 92 -16.11 30.31 13.27
N PRO A 93 -16.83 29.97 12.18
CA PRO A 93 -17.36 28.62 11.97
C PRO A 93 -16.26 27.63 11.57
N THR A 94 -15.04 28.11 11.31
CA THR A 94 -13.91 27.26 10.91
C THR A 94 -12.92 27.12 12.05
N VAL A 95 -12.59 25.88 12.39
CA VAL A 95 -11.62 25.54 13.43
C VAL A 95 -10.36 24.93 12.81
N LEU A 96 -9.23 25.21 13.45
CA LEU A 96 -7.91 24.85 12.99
C LEU A 96 -7.57 23.40 13.32
N GLU A 97 -7.05 22.70 12.32
CA GLU A 97 -6.57 21.33 12.46
C GLU A 97 -5.10 21.21 12.06
N LEU A 98 -4.33 20.45 12.83
CA LEU A 98 -2.88 20.33 12.70
C LEU A 98 -2.44 18.86 12.72
N ILE A 99 -1.42 18.55 11.91
CA ILE A 99 -0.61 17.33 12.03
C ILE A 99 0.84 17.75 12.24
N CYS A 100 1.46 17.17 13.25
CA CYS A 100 2.86 17.32 13.57
C CYS A 100 3.58 15.98 13.38
N SER A 101 4.90 16.01 13.21
CA SER A 101 5.73 14.83 12.91
C SER A 101 5.67 13.74 13.98
N GLY A 102 5.38 14.09 15.23
CA GLY A 102 5.45 13.20 16.39
C GLY A 102 6.88 12.85 16.78
N LYS A 103 7.24 13.03 18.05
CA LYS A 103 8.47 12.45 18.60
C LYS A 103 8.21 11.00 18.98
N GLY A 104 8.33 10.09 18.02
CA GLY A 104 8.20 8.65 18.28
C GLY A 104 7.58 7.83 17.16
N VAL A 105 8.19 7.82 15.98
CA VAL A 105 8.43 6.60 15.19
C VAL A 105 9.77 6.82 14.51
N ALA A 106 10.79 6.07 14.93
CA ALA A 106 12.01 5.96 14.14
C ALA A 106 11.64 5.25 12.84
N VAL A 107 11.37 5.99 11.77
CA VAL A 107 11.51 5.44 10.43
C VAL A 107 13.00 5.14 10.30
N SER A 108 13.34 3.84 10.22
CA SER A 108 14.70 3.41 9.90
C SER A 108 15.01 3.88 8.47
N GLN A 109 15.43 5.14 8.33
CA GLN A 109 15.98 5.65 7.09
C GLN A 109 17.36 5.01 6.93
N ARG A 110 17.42 3.93 6.13
CA ARG A 110 18.68 3.58 5.47
C ARG A 110 19.06 4.79 4.63
N SER A 111 20.13 5.45 5.06
CA SER A 111 20.82 6.59 4.48
C SER A 111 20.62 6.73 2.96
N LEU A 112 19.76 7.67 2.53
CA LEU A 112 19.84 8.21 1.18
C LEU A 112 20.86 9.33 1.21
N THR A 113 22.08 9.01 0.80
CA THR A 113 23.11 10.01 0.51
C THR A 113 22.59 10.94 -0.58
N LEU A 114 22.31 12.20 -0.21
CA LEU A 114 22.01 13.26 -1.17
C LEU A 114 23.26 13.49 -2.01
N LYS A 115 23.24 12.96 -3.24
CA LYS A 115 24.13 13.42 -4.30
C LYS A 115 23.47 14.67 -4.88
N GLU A 116 24.14 15.80 -4.68
CA GLU A 116 23.75 17.09 -5.22
C GLU A 116 23.57 16.99 -6.74
N SER A 117 22.33 17.10 -7.20
CA SER A 117 22.04 17.37 -8.60
C SER A 117 20.74 18.15 -8.70
N SER A 118 20.91 19.42 -9.04
CA SER A 118 19.94 20.44 -9.37
C SER A 118 18.68 19.91 -10.06
N LYS A 119 17.65 19.60 -9.29
CA LYS A 119 16.27 19.54 -9.78
C LYS A 119 15.35 19.89 -8.62
N VAL A 120 14.79 21.11 -8.67
CA VAL A 120 13.71 21.53 -7.78
C VAL A 120 12.58 20.52 -7.97
N GLN A 121 12.45 19.56 -7.05
CA GLN A 121 11.32 18.65 -7.04
C GLN A 121 10.08 19.46 -6.67
N PRO A 122 8.96 19.31 -7.39
CA PRO A 122 7.74 20.01 -7.06
C PRO A 122 7.28 19.59 -5.65
N ILE A 123 6.83 20.58 -4.87
CA ILE A 123 6.33 20.48 -3.49
C ILE A 123 5.28 19.36 -3.29
N VAL A 124 4.71 18.83 -4.38
CA VAL A 124 3.77 17.69 -4.41
C VAL A 124 4.39 16.39 -3.87
N SER A 125 5.71 16.19 -3.95
CA SER A 125 6.36 14.92 -3.55
C SER A 125 6.44 14.69 -2.04
N LEU A 126 6.26 15.72 -1.21
CA LEU A 126 6.32 15.61 0.26
C LEU A 126 4.98 15.22 0.90
N PHE A 127 3.87 15.27 0.14
CA PHE A 127 2.52 14.99 0.67
C PHE A 127 2.11 13.52 0.52
N THR A 128 2.76 12.76 -0.36
CA THR A 128 2.65 11.29 -0.44
C THR A 128 3.31 10.57 0.73
N ASP A 129 4.16 11.25 1.50
CA ASP A 129 4.93 10.68 2.63
C ASP A 129 4.19 10.70 3.97
N LEU A 130 2.95 11.20 4.05
CA LEU A 130 2.18 11.13 5.30
C LEU A 130 1.61 9.74 5.59
N LEU A 131 1.28 8.97 4.55
CA LEU A 131 0.70 7.65 4.71
C LEU A 131 1.76 6.59 4.49
N VAL A 132 1.94 5.73 5.49
CA VAL A 132 2.80 4.55 5.38
C VAL A 132 2.32 3.69 4.20
N GLN A 133 3.27 3.14 3.45
CA GLN A 133 2.97 2.23 2.33
C GLN A 133 2.15 1.04 2.83
N PRO A 134 0.98 0.75 2.23
CA PRO A 134 0.17 -0.40 2.62
C PRO A 134 0.83 -1.72 2.22
N ILE A 135 0.59 -2.75 3.02
CA ILE A 135 1.07 -4.11 2.82
C ILE A 135 0.00 -4.88 2.05
N ILE A 136 0.39 -5.43 0.91
CA ILE A 136 -0.42 -6.37 0.12
C ILE A 136 0.08 -7.80 0.38
N SER A 137 -0.85 -8.74 0.54
CA SER A 137 -0.53 -10.15 0.72
C SER A 137 -1.61 -11.03 0.08
N ALA A 138 -1.24 -12.25 -0.28
CA ALA A 138 -2.18 -13.27 -0.72
C ALA A 138 -2.20 -14.44 0.27
N SER A 139 -3.38 -15.01 0.45
CA SER A 139 -3.58 -16.23 1.22
C SER A 139 -4.41 -17.21 0.39
N PHE A 140 -4.04 -18.48 0.47
CA PHE A 140 -4.62 -19.54 -0.35
C PHE A 140 -5.25 -20.56 0.59
N SER A 141 -6.52 -20.92 0.33
CA SER A 141 -7.14 -22.01 1.08
C SER A 141 -6.71 -23.32 0.43
N SER A 142 -5.87 -24.09 1.11
CA SER A 142 -5.61 -25.47 0.73
C SER A 142 -6.73 -26.36 1.28
N ASN A 143 -7.08 -27.44 0.58
CA ASN A 143 -8.08 -28.41 1.07
C ASN A 143 -7.60 -29.20 2.32
N ASP A 144 -6.35 -28.99 2.75
CA ASP A 144 -5.71 -29.72 3.86
C ASP A 144 -5.79 -28.97 5.21
N GLY A 145 -6.56 -27.88 5.29
CA GLY A 145 -6.80 -27.14 6.55
C GLY A 145 -5.63 -26.25 7.02
N ASP A 146 -4.53 -26.19 6.28
CA ASP A 146 -3.42 -25.28 6.54
C ASP A 146 -3.46 -24.07 5.58
N SER A 147 -3.73 -22.89 6.14
CA SER A 147 -3.79 -21.63 5.40
C SER A 147 -2.39 -21.03 5.29
N GLN A 148 -1.70 -21.32 4.18
CA GLN A 148 -0.40 -20.71 3.92
C GLN A 148 -0.56 -19.23 3.55
N VAL A 149 -0.05 -18.34 4.41
CA VAL A 149 0.13 -16.93 4.09
C VAL A 149 1.47 -16.78 3.38
N GLN A 150 1.43 -16.60 2.07
CA GLN A 150 2.65 -16.48 1.28
C GLN A 150 2.97 -15.00 1.07
N GLN A 151 4.00 -14.50 1.75
CA GLN A 151 4.50 -13.12 1.63
C GLN A 151 5.56 -12.96 0.52
N GLN A 152 5.50 -13.78 -0.53
CA GLN A 152 6.49 -13.77 -1.61
C GLN A 152 6.08 -12.81 -2.74
N GLU A 153 7.04 -12.07 -3.31
CA GLU A 153 6.83 -11.13 -4.44
C GLU A 153 6.24 -11.80 -5.70
N SER A 154 6.28 -13.13 -5.78
CA SER A 154 5.57 -13.95 -6.75
C SER A 154 4.83 -15.10 -6.04
N SER A 155 3.51 -15.15 -6.21
CA SER A 155 2.67 -16.22 -5.66
C SER A 155 1.93 -16.96 -6.77
N TRP A 156 1.65 -18.25 -6.57
CA TRP A 156 0.91 -19.08 -7.52
C TRP A 156 -0.30 -19.71 -6.85
N VAL A 157 -1.38 -19.90 -7.61
CA VAL A 157 -2.61 -20.54 -7.15
C VAL A 157 -3.07 -21.57 -8.18
N LEU A 158 -3.60 -22.70 -7.71
CA LEU A 158 -4.19 -23.71 -8.59
C LEU A 158 -5.52 -23.20 -9.15
N LYS A 159 -5.75 -23.44 -10.43
CA LYS A 159 -7.04 -23.15 -11.07
C LYS A 159 -8.18 -23.81 -10.32
N GLY A 160 -9.25 -23.06 -10.05
CA GLY A 160 -10.42 -23.51 -9.29
C GLY A 160 -10.28 -23.40 -7.77
N SER A 161 -9.09 -23.16 -7.22
CA SER A 161 -8.92 -22.91 -5.78
C SER A 161 -9.33 -21.49 -5.41
N SER A 162 -9.88 -21.33 -4.21
CA SER A 162 -10.19 -20.01 -3.64
C SER A 162 -8.93 -19.34 -3.10
N PHE A 163 -8.83 -18.03 -3.29
CA PHE A 163 -7.75 -17.22 -2.71
C PHE A 163 -8.26 -15.86 -2.25
N THR A 164 -7.53 -15.25 -1.32
CA THR A 164 -7.87 -13.93 -0.76
C THR A 164 -6.68 -13.00 -0.91
N ILE A 165 -6.91 -11.84 -1.53
CA ILE A 165 -5.96 -10.74 -1.53
C ILE A 165 -6.29 -9.83 -0.35
N SER A 166 -5.31 -9.63 0.53
CA SER A 166 -5.45 -8.82 1.74
C SER A 166 -4.58 -7.58 1.65
N CYS A 167 -5.20 -6.42 1.78
CA CYS A 167 -4.53 -5.14 1.94
C CYS A 167 -4.59 -4.72 3.41
N SER A 168 -3.48 -4.26 3.97
CA SER A 168 -3.44 -3.73 5.34
C SER A 168 -2.53 -2.51 5.42
N ILE A 169 -2.75 -1.65 6.41
CA ILE A 169 -1.92 -0.47 6.66
C ILE A 169 -1.67 -0.31 8.15
N GLN A 170 -0.52 0.24 8.53
CA GLN A 170 -0.28 0.65 9.90
C GLN A 170 -1.33 1.72 10.30
N PRO A 171 -2.06 1.56 11.41
CA PRO A 171 -3.05 2.53 11.87
C PRO A 171 -2.42 3.91 12.05
N GLN A 172 -2.84 4.85 11.19
CA GLN A 172 -2.45 6.26 11.28
C GLN A 172 -3.66 7.20 11.37
N TYR A 173 -4.77 6.84 10.75
CA TYR A 173 -6.02 7.59 10.76
C TYR A 173 -7.19 6.60 10.79
N PRO A 174 -8.28 6.88 11.52
CA PRO A 174 -9.44 6.03 11.53
C PRO A 174 -10.14 6.03 10.16
N GLY A 175 -10.70 4.88 9.78
CA GLY A 175 -11.49 4.73 8.55
C GLY A 175 -10.64 4.54 7.29
N GLY A 176 -11.12 5.10 6.17
CA GLY A 176 -10.50 4.94 4.85
C GLY A 176 -11.03 3.74 4.06
N SER A 177 -10.47 3.56 2.86
CA SER A 177 -10.83 2.47 1.96
C SER A 177 -9.61 1.98 1.19
N PHE A 178 -9.61 0.70 0.84
CA PHE A 178 -8.63 0.11 -0.05
C PHE A 178 -9.27 -0.10 -1.42
N GLN A 179 -8.59 0.39 -2.45
CA GLN A 179 -8.89 0.06 -3.84
C GLN A 179 -7.83 -0.94 -4.32
N LEU A 180 -8.26 -2.19 -4.55
CA LEU A 180 -7.46 -3.21 -5.20
C LEU A 180 -7.53 -3.00 -6.72
N THR A 181 -6.37 -2.72 -7.33
CA THR A 181 -6.19 -2.63 -8.76
C THR A 181 -5.50 -3.90 -9.23
N PHE A 182 -6.08 -4.59 -10.20
CA PHE A 182 -5.52 -5.80 -10.79
C PHE A 182 -5.46 -5.65 -12.30
N THR A 183 -4.29 -5.93 -12.90
CA THR A 183 -4.08 -5.87 -14.34
C THR A 183 -3.71 -7.23 -14.92
N SER A 184 -4.55 -7.73 -15.83
CA SER A 184 -4.39 -8.99 -16.57
C SER A 184 -4.33 -8.73 -18.07
N SER A 185 -3.22 -9.05 -18.72
CA SER A 185 -3.11 -9.13 -20.19
C SER A 185 -3.81 -7.98 -20.95
N ASN A 186 -3.67 -6.74 -20.45
CA ASN A 186 -4.26 -5.49 -20.96
C ASN A 186 -5.68 -5.10 -20.48
N THR A 187 -6.24 -5.80 -19.49
CA THR A 187 -7.47 -5.42 -18.78
C THR A 187 -7.14 -5.03 -17.35
N THR A 188 -7.65 -3.90 -16.88
CA THR A 188 -7.49 -3.45 -15.49
C THR A 188 -8.84 -3.45 -14.79
N SER A 189 -8.93 -4.18 -13.68
CA SER A 189 -10.10 -4.25 -12.82
C SER A 189 -9.82 -3.54 -11.49
N ASN A 190 -10.83 -2.85 -10.97
CA ASN A 190 -10.73 -2.10 -9.72
C ASN A 190 -11.83 -2.56 -8.76
N TYR A 191 -11.44 -2.92 -7.54
CA TYR A 191 -12.37 -3.30 -6.47
C TYR A 191 -12.12 -2.41 -5.25
N THR A 192 -13.16 -1.87 -4.65
CA THR A 192 -13.03 -0.99 -3.48
C THR A 192 -13.73 -1.60 -2.28
N GLN A 193 -13.05 -1.62 -1.14
CA GLN A 193 -13.62 -2.03 0.13
C GLN A 193 -13.23 -1.07 1.26
N PRO A 194 -14.09 -0.88 2.27
CA PRO A 194 -13.75 -0.08 3.43
C PRO A 194 -12.62 -0.74 4.24
N ALA A 195 -11.77 0.07 4.86
CA ALA A 195 -10.73 -0.42 5.76
C ALA A 195 -11.35 -0.76 7.12
N VAL A 196 -11.70 -2.03 7.32
CA VAL A 196 -12.20 -2.55 8.60
C VAL A 196 -11.00 -3.02 9.41
N ASN A 197 -10.81 -2.48 10.61
CA ASN A 197 -9.62 -2.75 11.43
C ASN A 197 -8.29 -2.50 10.67
N HIS A 198 -8.26 -1.45 9.85
CA HIS A 198 -7.10 -1.08 9.02
C HIS A 198 -6.70 -2.11 7.96
N SER A 199 -7.60 -3.06 7.63
CA SER A 199 -7.43 -4.03 6.55
C SER A 199 -8.67 -4.14 5.67
N ALA A 200 -8.48 -4.71 4.49
CA ALA A 200 -9.55 -5.14 3.59
C ALA A 200 -9.16 -6.45 2.91
N HIS A 201 -10.14 -7.34 2.74
CA HIS A 201 -9.93 -8.70 2.24
C HIS A 201 -10.81 -8.94 1.01
N PHE A 202 -10.19 -9.15 -0.15
CA PHE A 202 -10.85 -9.36 -1.43
C PHE A 202 -10.85 -10.87 -1.74
N LEU A 203 -12.04 -11.45 -1.71
CA LEU A 203 -12.25 -12.89 -1.84
C LEU A 203 -12.47 -13.27 -3.30
N PHE A 204 -11.70 -14.25 -3.79
CA PHE A 204 -11.85 -14.85 -5.11
C PHE A 204 -12.20 -16.33 -4.91
N PRO A 205 -13.48 -16.72 -5.10
CA PRO A 205 -13.93 -18.09 -4.81
C PRO A 205 -13.28 -19.16 -5.70
N ALA A 206 -12.91 -18.81 -6.92
CA ALA A 206 -12.27 -19.71 -7.87
C ALA A 206 -11.21 -18.97 -8.70
N ALA A 207 -9.98 -19.48 -8.71
CA ALA A 207 -8.93 -18.97 -9.55
C ALA A 207 -9.17 -19.35 -11.02
N GLU A 208 -9.08 -18.36 -11.91
CA GLU A 208 -9.29 -18.49 -13.35
C GLU A 208 -8.11 -17.87 -14.09
N PRO A 209 -7.83 -18.26 -15.35
CA PRO A 209 -6.74 -17.66 -16.13
C PRO A 209 -6.82 -16.13 -16.23
N ALA A 210 -8.03 -15.57 -16.19
CA ALA A 210 -8.25 -14.12 -16.19
C ALA A 210 -7.69 -13.42 -14.94
N HIS A 211 -7.59 -14.12 -13.80
CA HIS A 211 -7.07 -13.61 -12.54
C HIS A 211 -5.52 -13.62 -12.46
N GLN A 212 -4.82 -14.04 -13.51
CA GLN A 212 -3.36 -13.96 -13.58
C GLN A 212 -2.89 -12.54 -13.93
N GLY A 213 -1.88 -12.03 -13.22
CA GLY A 213 -1.30 -10.71 -13.49
C GLY A 213 -0.77 -10.02 -12.24
N THR A 214 -0.79 -8.69 -12.25
CA THR A 214 -0.22 -7.84 -11.19
C THR A 214 -1.30 -7.13 -10.39
N TYR A 215 -1.13 -7.14 -9.07
CA TYR A 215 -2.06 -6.56 -8.09
C TYR A 215 -1.37 -5.43 -7.33
N SER A 216 -2.07 -4.32 -7.11
CA SER A 216 -1.66 -3.26 -6.18
C SER A 216 -2.85 -2.77 -5.35
N CYS A 217 -2.59 -2.38 -4.10
CA CYS A 217 -3.57 -1.77 -3.21
C CYS A 217 -3.30 -0.26 -3.13
N VAL A 218 -4.31 0.55 -3.40
CA VAL A 218 -4.29 1.98 -3.15
C VAL A 218 -5.18 2.27 -1.93
N TYR A 219 -4.57 2.67 -0.82
CA TYR A 219 -5.31 3.14 0.34
C TYR A 219 -5.71 4.60 0.14
N ARG A 220 -6.97 4.94 0.40
CA ARG A 220 -7.51 6.29 0.32
C ARG A 220 -8.20 6.67 1.63
N VAL A 221 -7.93 7.87 2.12
CA VAL A 221 -8.56 8.40 3.34
C VAL A 221 -8.80 9.91 3.21
N PHE A 222 -9.88 10.38 3.81
CA PHE A 222 -10.21 11.79 3.91
C PHE A 222 -9.96 12.28 5.33
N VAL A 223 -9.00 13.18 5.50
CA VAL A 223 -8.60 13.73 6.80
C VAL A 223 -8.36 15.23 6.63
N PHE A 224 -8.77 16.06 7.59
CA PHE A 224 -8.47 17.50 7.58
C PHE A 224 -8.94 18.23 6.31
N SER A 225 -10.11 17.85 5.81
CA SER A 225 -10.69 18.36 4.57
C SER A 225 -9.85 18.09 3.31
N ARG A 226 -8.96 17.08 3.34
CA ARG A 226 -8.09 16.69 2.23
C ARG A 226 -8.12 15.19 1.99
N ASN A 227 -7.96 14.80 0.73
CA ASN A 227 -7.81 13.41 0.32
C ASN A 227 -6.33 13.03 0.33
N PHE A 228 -6.02 11.91 0.97
CA PHE A 228 -4.70 11.30 0.95
C PHE A 228 -4.78 9.92 0.32
N SER A 229 -3.71 9.54 -0.37
CA SER A 229 -3.58 8.20 -0.92
C SER A 229 -2.15 7.69 -0.84
N SER A 230 -2.01 6.39 -0.64
CA SER A 230 -0.74 5.68 -0.68
C SER A 230 -0.91 4.35 -1.42
N GLU A 231 0.11 3.94 -2.16
CA GLU A 231 0.09 2.76 -3.01
C GLU A 231 1.08 1.70 -2.50
N SER A 232 0.63 0.44 -2.48
CA SER A 232 1.43 -0.71 -2.08
C SER A 232 2.51 -1.04 -3.12
N ARG A 233 3.38 -1.98 -2.76
CA ARG A 233 4.15 -2.72 -3.76
C ARG A 233 3.23 -3.53 -4.66
N GLN A 234 3.75 -3.96 -5.81
CA GLN A 234 3.04 -4.86 -6.72
C GLN A 234 3.23 -6.30 -6.27
N LEU A 235 2.13 -7.07 -6.30
CA LEU A 235 2.12 -8.52 -6.09
C LEU A 235 1.81 -9.21 -7.42
N SER A 236 2.69 -10.11 -7.87
CA SER A 236 2.45 -10.88 -9.09
C SER A 236 1.85 -12.24 -8.77
N LEU A 237 0.71 -12.56 -9.38
CA LEU A 237 -0.01 -13.81 -9.18
C LEU A 237 -0.09 -14.62 -10.47
N THR A 238 0.25 -15.91 -10.40
CA THR A 238 0.17 -16.85 -11.52
C THR A 238 -0.89 -17.91 -11.25
N VAL A 239 -1.73 -18.22 -12.24
CA VAL A 239 -2.74 -19.28 -12.12
C VAL A 239 -2.23 -20.53 -12.82
N SER A 240 -1.96 -21.58 -12.06
CA SER A 240 -1.43 -22.85 -12.56
C SER A 240 -2.55 -23.83 -12.85
N ASP A 241 -2.56 -24.37 -14.08
CA ASP A 241 -3.50 -25.41 -14.51
C ASP A 241 -2.74 -26.74 -14.69
N PRO A 242 -2.81 -27.68 -13.71
CA PRO A 242 -2.10 -28.95 -13.79
C PRO A 242 -2.55 -29.81 -14.97
N THR A 243 -3.80 -29.66 -15.44
CA THR A 243 -4.32 -30.45 -16.57
C THR A 243 -3.59 -30.13 -17.86
N VAL A 244 -3.23 -28.85 -18.08
CA VAL A 244 -2.47 -28.41 -19.26
C VAL A 244 -1.08 -29.05 -19.27
N PHE A 245 -0.41 -29.12 -18.11
CA PHE A 245 0.90 -29.76 -17.99
C PHE A 245 0.81 -31.26 -18.29
N VAL A 246 -0.21 -31.95 -17.77
CA VAL A 246 -0.44 -33.39 -18.02
C VAL A 246 -0.75 -33.65 -19.49
N ILE A 247 -1.64 -32.87 -20.10
CA ILE A 247 -1.98 -33.00 -21.53
C ILE A 247 -0.75 -32.79 -22.40
N ARG A 248 0.06 -31.76 -22.11
CA ARG A 248 1.28 -31.47 -22.86
C ARG A 248 2.31 -32.59 -22.72
N LEU A 249 2.42 -33.19 -21.53
CA LEU A 249 3.29 -34.35 -21.28
C LEU A 249 2.82 -35.58 -22.06
N LEU A 250 1.51 -35.87 -22.07
CA LEU A 250 0.93 -36.98 -22.82
C LEU A 250 1.15 -36.82 -24.33
N LEU A 251 0.99 -35.60 -24.87
CA LEU A 251 1.25 -35.31 -26.29
C LEU A 251 2.72 -35.49 -26.66
N LEU A 252 3.65 -35.11 -25.78
CA LEU A 252 5.10 -35.31 -25.98
C LEU A 252 5.48 -36.80 -25.95
N LEU A 253 4.88 -37.57 -25.04
CA LEU A 253 5.08 -39.02 -24.99
C LEU A 253 4.54 -39.70 -26.25
N LEU A 254 3.35 -39.29 -26.71
CA LEU A 254 2.74 -39.84 -27.92
C LEU A 254 3.57 -39.52 -29.18
N SER A 255 4.07 -38.28 -29.31
CA SER A 255 4.92 -37.91 -30.44
C SER A 255 6.23 -38.71 -30.44
N LEU A 256 6.88 -38.88 -29.29
CA LEU A 256 8.09 -39.68 -29.15
C LEU A 256 7.87 -41.15 -29.55
N LEU A 257 6.74 -41.74 -29.12
CA LEU A 257 6.37 -43.11 -29.50
C LEU A 257 6.18 -43.26 -31.01
N LEU A 258 5.53 -42.28 -31.65
CA LEU A 258 5.36 -42.27 -33.11
C LEU A 258 6.70 -42.14 -33.84
N PHE A 259 7.59 -41.25 -33.37
CA PHE A 259 8.94 -41.13 -33.93
C PHE A 259 9.74 -42.43 -33.83
N ILE A 260 9.74 -43.09 -32.66
CA ILE A 260 10.42 -44.38 -32.47
C ILE A 260 9.85 -45.42 -33.43
N SER A 261 8.52 -45.50 -33.56
CA SER A 261 7.87 -46.45 -34.47
C SER A 261 8.25 -46.22 -35.94
N ALA A 262 8.37 -44.96 -36.38
CA ALA A 262 8.77 -44.62 -37.73
C ALA A 262 10.23 -45.00 -38.02
N VAL A 263 11.13 -44.76 -37.08
CA VAL A 263 12.55 -45.17 -37.16
C VAL A 263 12.67 -46.70 -37.20
N CYS A 264 11.91 -47.42 -36.36
CA CYS A 264 11.88 -48.88 -36.40
C CYS A 264 11.37 -49.41 -37.75
N PHE A 265 10.35 -48.76 -38.32
CA PHE A 265 9.78 -49.16 -39.61
C PHE A 265 10.77 -48.90 -40.76
N SER A 266 11.44 -47.74 -40.79
CA SER A 266 12.45 -47.44 -41.81
C SER A 266 13.65 -48.40 -41.73
N HIS A 267 14.14 -48.73 -40.53
CA HIS A 267 15.17 -49.75 -40.36
C HIS A 267 14.73 -51.14 -40.83
N LYS A 268 13.47 -51.52 -40.58
CA LYS A 268 12.93 -52.82 -41.03
C LYS A 268 12.79 -52.88 -42.56
N VAL A 269 12.51 -51.76 -43.22
CA VAL A 269 12.47 -51.66 -44.68
C VAL A 269 13.88 -51.72 -45.28
N THR A 270 14.84 -50.99 -44.72
CA THR A 270 16.24 -51.02 -45.18
C THR A 270 16.92 -52.37 -44.91
N GLY A 271 16.60 -53.04 -43.79
CA GLY A 271 17.13 -54.37 -43.46
C GLY A 271 16.53 -55.53 -44.28
N ARG A 272 15.51 -55.29 -45.13
CA ARG A 272 15.05 -56.27 -46.12
C ARG A 272 15.82 -56.21 -47.44
N GLN A 273 16.76 -55.28 -47.57
CA GLN A 273 17.54 -55.05 -48.78
C GLN A 273 19.02 -55.38 -48.52
N GLU A 274 19.29 -56.56 -47.95
CA GLU A 274 20.64 -57.13 -47.94
C GLU A 274 21.03 -57.50 -49.39
N PRO A 275 22.15 -56.98 -49.94
CA PRO A 275 22.62 -57.35 -51.27
C PRO A 275 23.03 -58.84 -51.30
N ARG A 276 22.55 -59.60 -52.29
CA ARG A 276 23.03 -60.97 -52.55
C ARG A 276 24.56 -60.96 -52.72
N PRO A 277 25.32 -61.88 -52.08
CA PRO A 277 26.76 -61.97 -52.30
C PRO A 277 27.04 -62.43 -53.74
N PRO A 278 28.16 -62.00 -54.35
CA PRO A 278 28.54 -62.45 -55.69
C PRO A 278 28.94 -63.93 -55.63
N GLU A 279 28.30 -64.78 -56.45
CA GLU A 279 28.80 -66.13 -56.72
C GLU A 279 29.95 -66.01 -57.73
N ASP A 280 31.12 -66.44 -57.29
CA ASP A 280 32.36 -66.48 -58.05
C ASP A 280 32.29 -67.49 -59.21
N GLN A 281 32.90 -67.11 -60.33
CA GLN A 281 33.15 -67.96 -61.50
C GLN A 281 34.33 -68.89 -61.24
N GLU A 282 34.22 -70.19 -61.55
CA GLU A 282 35.32 -71.00 -62.09
C GLU A 282 34.71 -72.25 -62.79
N LEU A 283 34.67 -72.32 -64.13
CA LEU A 283 35.65 -72.88 -65.08
C LEU A 283 35.76 -74.42 -65.02
N ASP A 284 35.36 -75.13 -66.10
CA ASP A 284 36.28 -75.79 -67.05
C ASP A 284 35.54 -76.85 -67.92
N GLY A 285 36.01 -77.05 -69.16
CA GLY A 285 35.78 -78.27 -69.97
C GLY A 285 34.77 -78.20 -71.11
#